data_AF-R4X8J3-F1
#
_entry.id   AF-R4X8J3-F1
#
_cell.length_a   1.000
_cell.length_b   1.000
_cell.length_c   1.000
_cell.angle_alpha   90.00
_cell.angle_beta   90.00
_cell.angle_gamma   90.00
#
_symmetry.space_group_name_H-M   'P 1'
#
loop_
_entity.id
_entity.type
_entity.pdbx_description
1 polymer ?
#
loop_
_entity_poly.entity_id
_entity_poly.type
_entity_poly.pdbx_seq_one_letter_code
_entity_poly.pdbx_strand_id
1 'polypeptide(L)'
;MLAVSNTLLSRVDPTGERQAMISRKNSKGLRVGQALSIYAYNNYPAPTPISVFSGYLIGIKRSGVESSLRIRSRVMRIGTEMRFPVFSPTIKEIRVIKETPPKKIRRAKLFYMRDEKHDRGSVDAILKADRERREVSEKSAKASKK
;
A
#
# COMPACT_ATOMS: atom_id res chain seq x y z
N MET A 1 -20.56 -9.53 19.42
CA MET A 1 -19.50 -9.55 18.37
C MET A 1 -18.80 -8.19 18.17
N LEU A 2 -19.51 -7.07 18.05
CA LEU A 2 -18.88 -5.74 17.83
C LEU A 2 -17.87 -5.32 18.91
N ALA A 3 -18.18 -5.57 20.18
CA ALA A 3 -17.29 -5.21 21.30
C ALA A 3 -15.91 -5.90 21.18
N VAL A 4 -15.88 -7.19 20.81
CA VAL A 4 -14.64 -7.96 20.63
C VAL A 4 -13.82 -7.46 19.43
N SER A 5 -14.48 -7.05 18.34
CA SER A 5 -13.75 -6.48 17.20
C SER A 5 -13.10 -5.15 17.55
N ASN A 6 -13.75 -4.33 18.38
CA ASN A 6 -13.21 -3.03 18.77
C ASN A 6 -12.02 -3.17 19.73
N THR A 7 -12.06 -4.13 20.66
CA THR A 7 -10.94 -4.41 21.56
C THR A 7 -9.72 -4.97 20.84
N LEU A 8 -9.93 -5.79 19.81
CA LEU A 8 -8.83 -6.28 18.97
C LEU A 8 -8.22 -5.16 18.12
N LEU A 9 -9.04 -4.26 17.56
CA LEU A 9 -8.56 -3.10 16.81
C LEU A 9 -7.67 -2.20 17.69
N SER A 10 -8.09 -1.89 18.92
CA SER A 10 -7.29 -1.04 19.82
C SER A 10 -5.96 -1.67 20.21
N ARG A 11 -5.90 -3.01 20.29
CA ARG A 11 -4.63 -3.74 20.54
C ARG A 11 -3.69 -3.68 19.34
N VAL A 12 -4.22 -3.81 18.12
CA VAL A 12 -3.42 -4.00 16.91
C VAL A 12 -3.03 -2.66 16.25
N ASP A 13 -3.86 -1.63 16.38
CA ASP A 13 -3.61 -0.29 15.86
C ASP A 13 -3.94 0.77 16.93
N PRO A 14 -3.10 0.89 17.99
CA PRO A 14 -3.36 1.82 19.08
C PRO A 14 -3.31 3.30 18.63
N THR A 15 -2.52 3.62 17.60
CA THR A 15 -2.44 4.98 17.03
C THR A 15 -3.61 5.29 16.09
N GLY A 16 -4.31 4.28 15.58
CA GLY A 16 -5.40 4.43 14.61
C GLY A 16 -4.92 4.87 13.22
N GLU A 17 -3.61 4.90 12.96
CA GLU A 17 -3.04 5.36 11.70
C GLU A 17 -3.45 4.45 10.54
N ARG A 18 -3.42 3.13 10.74
CA ARG A 18 -3.78 2.16 9.70
C ARG A 18 -5.28 2.22 9.40
N GLN A 19 -6.10 2.42 10.43
CA GLN A 19 -7.53 2.66 10.27
C GLN A 19 -7.81 3.96 9.52
N ALA A 20 -7.10 5.04 9.84
CA ALA A 20 -7.21 6.32 9.16
C ALA A 20 -6.79 6.22 7.69
N MET A 21 -5.77 5.43 7.36
CA MET A 21 -5.34 5.17 5.99
C MET A 21 -6.44 4.53 5.14
N ILE A 22 -7.22 3.58 5.67
CA ILE A 22 -8.28 2.92 4.89
C ILE A 22 -9.64 3.61 4.99
N SER A 23 -9.81 4.58 5.89
CA SER A 23 -11.08 5.27 6.11
C SER A 23 -11.60 5.96 4.84
N ARG A 24 -12.90 5.83 4.57
CA ARG A 24 -13.55 6.50 3.43
C ARG A 24 -13.63 8.01 3.61
N LYS A 25 -13.69 8.47 4.87
CA LYS A 25 -13.83 9.89 5.24
C LYS A 25 -12.49 10.65 5.08
N ASN A 26 -11.36 9.95 5.21
CA ASN A 26 -10.05 10.56 5.10
C ASN A 26 -9.69 10.81 3.63
N SER A 27 -9.57 12.08 3.22
CA SER A 27 -9.19 12.47 1.86
C SER A 27 -7.78 12.02 1.49
N LYS A 28 -6.85 12.05 2.45
CA LYS A 28 -5.45 11.61 2.31
C LYS A 28 -5.26 10.09 2.48
N GLY A 29 -6.33 9.35 2.74
CA GLY A 29 -6.28 7.90 2.88
C GLY A 29 -6.04 7.17 1.54
N LEU A 30 -5.68 5.90 1.61
CA LEU A 30 -5.43 5.04 0.46
C LEU A 30 -6.64 4.95 -0.47
N ARG A 31 -6.38 5.15 -1.77
CA ARG A 31 -7.38 5.06 -2.84
C ARG A 31 -6.95 4.03 -3.88
N VAL A 32 -7.94 3.34 -4.42
CA VAL A 32 -7.71 2.40 -5.53
C VAL A 32 -7.10 3.15 -6.71
N GLY A 33 -6.15 2.51 -7.40
CA GLY A 33 -5.39 3.07 -8.50
C GLY A 33 -4.09 3.77 -8.08
N GLN A 34 -3.82 3.94 -6.79
CA GLN A 34 -2.50 4.38 -6.30
C GLN A 34 -1.46 3.26 -6.47
N ALA A 35 -0.20 3.63 -6.72
CA ALA A 35 0.91 2.68 -6.66
C ALA A 35 1.48 2.67 -5.23
N LEU A 36 1.55 1.49 -4.64
CA LEU A 36 1.99 1.27 -3.26
C LEU A 36 3.23 0.37 -3.22
N SER A 37 4.10 0.61 -2.25
CA SER A 37 5.13 -0.32 -1.79
C SER A 37 4.75 -0.79 -0.39
N ILE A 38 4.59 -2.10 -0.21
CA ILE A 38 4.38 -2.73 1.09
C ILE A 38 5.67 -3.37 1.54
N TYR A 39 6.13 -2.96 2.72
CA TYR A 39 7.28 -3.51 3.41
C TYR A 39 6.77 -4.53 4.43
N ALA A 40 7.15 -5.79 4.28
CA ALA A 40 6.74 -6.88 5.15
C ALA A 40 7.95 -7.66 5.67
N TYR A 41 7.88 -8.11 6.92
CA TYR A 41 8.85 -9.02 7.51
C TYR A 41 8.68 -10.43 6.94
N ASN A 42 9.78 -11.09 6.58
CA ASN A 42 9.70 -12.45 6.07
C ASN A 42 9.45 -13.49 7.16
N ASN A 43 10.07 -13.32 8.34
CA ASN A 43 9.90 -14.23 9.46
C ASN A 43 9.69 -13.43 10.75
N TYR A 44 8.44 -13.11 11.05
CA TYR A 44 8.06 -12.44 12.28
C TYR A 44 7.94 -13.46 13.43
N PRO A 45 8.46 -13.21 14.65
CA PRO A 45 9.02 -11.95 15.18
C PRO A 45 10.55 -11.82 15.15
N ALA A 46 11.28 -12.78 14.56
CA ALA A 46 12.74 -12.77 14.54
C ALA A 46 13.31 -11.59 13.72
N PRO A 47 14.53 -11.08 14.01
CA PRO A 47 15.19 -10.08 13.19
C PRO A 47 15.35 -10.64 11.77
N THR A 48 14.56 -10.14 10.82
CA THR A 48 14.49 -10.72 9.49
C THR A 48 14.58 -9.72 8.36
N PRO A 49 15.01 -10.18 7.18
CA PRO A 49 14.98 -9.37 5.98
C PRO A 49 13.54 -8.92 5.68
N ILE A 50 13.45 -7.67 5.23
CA ILE A 50 12.19 -7.05 4.82
C ILE A 50 12.04 -7.29 3.33
N SER A 51 10.97 -7.97 2.94
CA SER A 51 10.56 -8.02 1.53
C SER A 51 9.69 -6.82 1.20
N VAL A 52 9.85 -6.34 -0.03
CA VAL A 52 9.05 -5.24 -0.55
C VAL A 52 8.23 -5.74 -1.73
N PHE A 53 6.92 -5.60 -1.64
CA PHE A 53 6.03 -5.82 -2.78
C PHE A 53 5.47 -4.49 -3.26
N SER A 54 5.66 -4.21 -4.54
CA SER A 54 5.21 -2.95 -5.15
C SER A 54 4.24 -3.19 -6.29
N GLY A 55 3.14 -2.44 -6.31
CA GLY A 55 2.10 -2.62 -7.31
C GLY A 55 0.98 -1.58 -7.19
N TYR A 56 -0.02 -1.70 -8.06
CA TYR A 56 -1.21 -0.86 -8.04
C TYR A 56 -2.26 -1.43 -7.08
N LEU A 57 -2.85 -0.56 -6.25
CA LEU A 57 -3.95 -0.92 -5.37
C LEU A 57 -5.23 -1.10 -6.19
N ILE A 58 -5.65 -2.35 -6.40
CA ILE A 58 -6.84 -2.65 -7.20
C ILE A 58 -8.11 -2.81 -6.34
N GLY A 59 -7.98 -2.94 -5.03
CA GLY A 59 -9.14 -3.02 -4.15
C GLY A 59 -8.80 -2.98 -2.68
N ILE A 60 -9.75 -2.51 -1.88
CA ILE A 60 -9.67 -2.47 -0.42
C ILE A 60 -10.88 -3.23 0.12
N LYS A 61 -10.65 -4.35 0.83
CA LYS A 61 -11.67 -5.03 1.64
C LYS A 61 -11.66 -4.36 3.02
N ARG A 62 -12.81 -3.87 3.46
CA ARG A 62 -12.99 -3.27 4.79
C ARG A 62 -13.89 -4.18 5.59
N SER A 63 -13.33 -4.84 6.61
CA SER A 63 -13.99 -5.89 7.38
C SER A 63 -13.50 -5.87 8.84
N GLY A 64 -13.46 -4.68 9.45
CA GLY A 64 -12.87 -4.50 10.79
C GLY A 64 -11.39 -4.87 10.80
N VAL A 65 -10.98 -5.72 11.75
CA VAL A 65 -9.61 -6.22 11.91
C VAL A 65 -9.11 -6.98 10.68
N GLU A 66 -10.01 -7.63 9.92
CA GLU A 66 -9.65 -8.39 8.72
C GLU A 66 -9.58 -7.53 7.44
N SER A 67 -9.48 -6.21 7.59
CA SER A 67 -9.34 -5.33 6.43
C SER A 67 -8.05 -5.63 5.67
N SER A 68 -8.15 -5.70 4.34
CA SER A 68 -7.04 -6.11 3.49
C SER A 68 -6.95 -5.30 2.21
N LEU A 69 -5.73 -5.03 1.76
CA LEU A 69 -5.41 -4.43 0.47
C LEU A 69 -5.21 -5.53 -0.55
N ARG A 70 -5.66 -5.32 -1.79
CA ARG A 70 -5.30 -6.16 -2.93
C ARG A 70 -4.48 -5.34 -3.90
N ILE A 71 -3.27 -5.80 -4.16
CA ILE A 71 -2.29 -5.13 -5.00
C ILE A 71 -1.98 -6.02 -6.20
N ARG A 72 -1.87 -5.41 -7.37
CA ARG A 72 -1.50 -6.06 -8.63
C ARG A 72 -0.23 -5.44 -9.19
N SER A 73 0.68 -6.26 -9.69
CA SER A 73 1.88 -5.85 -10.41
C SER A 73 2.16 -6.83 -11.56
N ARG A 74 3.11 -6.48 -12.43
CA ARG A 74 3.61 -7.39 -13.47
C ARG A 74 5.10 -7.57 -13.28
N VAL A 75 5.51 -8.79 -12.93
CA VAL A 75 6.91 -9.15 -12.66
C VAL A 75 7.38 -10.06 -13.78
N MET A 76 8.45 -9.67 -14.49
CA MET A 76 9.02 -10.48 -15.58
C MET A 76 7.97 -11.02 -16.57
N ARG A 77 7.00 -10.16 -16.94
CA ARG A 77 5.84 -10.44 -17.81
C ARG A 77 4.69 -11.24 -17.20
N ILE A 78 4.83 -11.78 -16.00
CA ILE A 78 3.78 -12.50 -15.26
C ILE A 78 2.98 -11.52 -14.41
N GLY A 79 1.64 -11.57 -14.51
CA GLY A 79 0.75 -10.76 -13.68
C GLY A 79 0.62 -11.36 -12.28
N THR A 80 1.08 -10.63 -11.27
CA THR A 80 1.08 -11.08 -9.86
C THR A 80 0.10 -10.26 -9.05
N GLU A 81 -0.76 -10.92 -8.28
CA GLU A 81 -1.65 -10.30 -7.31
C GLU A 81 -1.38 -10.79 -5.90
N MET A 82 -1.27 -9.87 -4.96
CA MET A 82 -1.10 -10.18 -3.54
C MET A 82 -2.15 -9.48 -2.68
N ARG A 83 -2.60 -10.18 -1.64
CA ARG A 83 -3.50 -9.64 -0.62
C ARG A 83 -2.72 -9.41 0.66
N PHE A 84 -2.78 -8.19 1.18
CA PHE A 84 -2.09 -7.80 2.42
C PHE A 84 -3.11 -7.41 3.51
N PRO A 85 -3.18 -8.12 4.64
CA PRO A 85 -3.99 -7.73 5.78
C PRO A 85 -3.41 -6.47 6.43
N VAL A 86 -4.16 -5.37 6.41
CA VAL A 86 -3.71 -4.03 6.82
C VAL A 86 -3.17 -4.04 8.25
N PHE A 87 -3.84 -4.76 9.13
CA PHE A 87 -3.56 -4.80 10.56
C PHE A 87 -2.60 -5.93 10.95
N SER A 88 -1.94 -6.62 10.00
CA SER A 88 -0.97 -7.65 10.37
C SER A 88 0.31 -7.05 10.97
N PRO A 89 0.86 -7.62 12.06
CA PRO A 89 2.14 -7.21 12.62
C PRO A 89 3.32 -7.49 11.68
N THR A 90 3.14 -8.40 10.72
CA THR A 90 4.13 -8.70 9.67
C THR A 90 4.34 -7.51 8.73
N ILE A 91 3.35 -6.61 8.60
CA ILE A 91 3.50 -5.41 7.77
C ILE A 91 4.21 -4.34 8.58
N LYS A 92 5.38 -3.93 8.10
CA LYS A 92 6.17 -2.84 8.67
C LYS A 92 5.63 -1.48 8.24
N GLU A 93 5.48 -1.28 6.93
CA GLU A 93 5.12 0.03 6.36
C GLU A 93 4.32 -0.16 5.07
N ILE A 94 3.32 0.71 4.85
CA ILE A 94 2.58 0.84 3.61
C ILE A 94 2.85 2.22 3.05
N ARG A 95 3.60 2.29 1.94
CA ARG A 95 4.04 3.54 1.34
C ARG A 95 3.34 3.81 0.02
N VAL A 96 2.90 5.05 -0.18
CA VAL A 96 2.40 5.51 -1.49
C VAL A 96 3.59 6.01 -2.31
N ILE A 97 3.85 5.34 -3.45
CA ILE A 97 4.95 5.68 -4.38
C ILE A 97 4.47 6.73 -5.39
N LYS A 98 3.21 6.58 -5.83
CA LYS A 98 2.59 7.43 -6.82
C LYS A 98 1.13 7.62 -6.48
N GLU A 99 0.76 8.87 -6.31
CA GLU A 99 -0.64 9.27 -6.22
C GLU A 99 -1.36 9.03 -7.54
N THR A 100 -2.67 8.79 -7.46
CA THR A 100 -3.46 8.44 -8.65
C THR A 100 -3.61 9.66 -9.57
N PRO A 101 -3.36 9.52 -10.90
CA PRO A 101 -3.64 10.59 -11.86
C PRO A 101 -5.15 10.90 -12.01
N PRO A 102 -5.52 12.12 -12.42
CA PRO A 102 -6.81 12.78 -12.16
C PRO A 102 -8.06 12.24 -12.87
N LYS A 103 -7.96 11.23 -13.76
CA LYS A 103 -9.19 10.63 -14.32
C LYS A 103 -9.91 9.88 -13.20
N LYS A 104 -10.97 10.51 -12.69
CA LYS A 104 -11.85 10.03 -11.61
C LYS A 104 -12.14 8.55 -11.81
N ILE A 105 -11.44 7.70 -11.06
CA ILE A 105 -11.70 6.27 -11.05
C ILE A 105 -13.12 6.09 -10.55
N ARG A 106 -14.00 5.58 -11.42
CA ARG A 106 -15.44 5.47 -11.15
C ARG A 106 -15.81 4.19 -10.40
N ARG A 107 -14.91 3.19 -10.37
CA ARG A 107 -15.16 1.89 -9.75
C ARG A 107 -14.46 1.77 -8.40
N ALA A 108 -15.15 1.20 -7.42
CA ALA A 108 -14.58 0.93 -6.10
C ALA A 108 -13.49 -0.16 -6.11
N LYS A 109 -13.46 -1.02 -7.13
CA LYS A 109 -12.45 -2.08 -7.35
C LYS A 109 -12.08 -2.13 -8.83
N LEU A 110 -10.79 -2.28 -9.10
CA LEU A 110 -10.18 -2.22 -10.43
C LEU A 110 -9.82 -3.60 -10.98
N PHE A 111 -10.71 -4.59 -10.81
CA PHE A 111 -10.43 -5.96 -11.26
C PHE A 111 -10.31 -6.09 -12.78
N TYR A 112 -10.83 -5.12 -13.53
CA TYR A 112 -10.65 -5.03 -14.98
C TYR A 112 -9.18 -4.82 -15.39
N MET A 113 -8.28 -4.41 -14.47
CA MET A 113 -6.83 -4.31 -14.73
C MET A 113 -6.14 -5.68 -14.92
N ARG A 114 -6.89 -6.78 -14.78
CA ARG A 114 -6.43 -8.13 -15.13
C ARG A 114 -6.37 -8.35 -16.63
N ASP A 115 -7.26 -7.70 -17.36
CA ASP A 115 -7.30 -7.77 -18.81
C ASP A 115 -6.15 -6.93 -19.37
N GLU A 116 -5.44 -7.48 -20.37
CA GLU A 116 -4.23 -6.85 -20.92
C GLU A 116 -4.48 -5.42 -21.41
N LYS A 117 -5.67 -5.15 -21.96
CA LYS A 117 -6.10 -3.82 -22.42
C LYS A 117 -6.03 -2.74 -21.34
N HIS A 118 -6.25 -3.10 -20.08
CA HIS A 118 -6.31 -2.17 -18.96
C HIS A 118 -5.19 -2.38 -17.93
N ASP A 119 -4.30 -3.34 -18.20
CA ASP A 119 -3.16 -3.61 -17.34
C ASP A 119 -2.21 -2.40 -17.35
N ARG A 120 -1.77 -2.00 -16.16
CA ARG A 120 -0.83 -0.89 -15.98
C ARG A 120 0.62 -1.35 -16.07
N GLY A 121 0.86 -2.66 -16.16
CA GLY A 121 2.19 -3.25 -16.29
C GLY A 121 3.03 -3.17 -15.02
N SER A 122 4.36 -3.18 -15.21
CA SER A 122 5.33 -3.12 -14.10
C SER A 122 5.38 -1.73 -13.45
N VAL A 123 5.72 -1.70 -12.16
CA VAL A 123 5.89 -0.47 -11.37
C VAL A 123 7.37 -0.07 -11.26
N ASP A 124 8.30 -0.82 -11.87
CA ASP A 124 9.75 -0.61 -11.72
C ASP A 124 10.22 0.81 -12.09
N ALA A 125 9.69 1.36 -13.19
CA ALA A 125 10.01 2.72 -13.61
C ALA A 125 9.54 3.78 -12.59
N ILE A 126 8.38 3.54 -11.95
CA ILE A 126 7.83 4.43 -10.93
C ILE A 126 8.66 4.36 -9.65
N LEU A 127 9.09 3.16 -9.25
CA LEU A 127 9.96 2.94 -8.11
C LEU A 127 11.32 3.63 -8.28
N LYS A 128 11.92 3.51 -9.48
CA LYS A 128 13.19 4.18 -9.80
C LYS A 128 13.07 5.69 -9.65
N ALA A 129 12.08 6.30 -10.28
CA ALA A 129 11.84 7.75 -10.20
C ALA A 129 11.54 8.21 -8.77
N ASP A 130 10.82 7.40 -7.99
CA ASP A 130 10.50 7.69 -6.59
C ASP A 130 11.73 7.63 -5.66
N ARG A 131 12.64 6.67 -5.91
CA ARG A 131 13.94 6.61 -5.20
C ARG A 131 14.78 7.86 -5.49
N GLU A 132 14.93 8.22 -6.76
CA GLU A 132 15.69 9.39 -7.20
C GLU A 132 15.14 10.68 -6.59
N ARG A 133 13.80 10.87 -6.60
CA ARG A 133 13.16 12.02 -5.94
C ARG A 133 13.50 12.12 -4.45
N ARG A 134 13.54 10.99 -3.74
CA ARG A 134 13.88 10.97 -2.31
C ARG A 134 15.32 11.33 -2.07
N GLU A 135 16.26 10.76 -2.83
CA GLU A 135 17.69 11.08 -2.69
C GLU A 135 17.95 12.58 -2.88
N VAL A 136 17.26 13.21 -3.83
CA VAL A 136 17.33 14.68 -4.03
C VAL A 136 16.72 15.44 -2.84
N SER A 137 15.56 15.01 -2.33
CA SER A 137 14.93 15.62 -1.16
C SER A 137 15.78 15.50 0.11
N GLU A 138 16.49 14.39 0.28
CA GLU A 138 17.37 14.14 1.42
C GLU A 138 18.65 14.99 1.32
N LYS A 139 19.23 15.12 0.12
CA LYS A 139 20.39 16.00 -0.13
C LYS A 139 20.06 17.46 0.15
N SER A 140 18.92 17.95 -0.32
CA SER A 140 18.46 19.32 -0.08
C SER A 140 18.15 19.58 1.41
N ALA A 141 17.51 18.63 2.11
CA ALA A 141 17.27 18.75 3.55
C ALA A 141 18.56 18.78 4.39
N LYS A 142 19.61 18.08 3.97
CA LYS A 142 20.94 18.13 4.61
C LYS A 142 21.67 19.44 4.31
N ALA A 143 21.53 19.98 3.11
CA ALA A 143 22.12 21.27 2.75
C ALA A 143 21.49 22.45 3.52
N SER A 144 20.18 22.41 3.78
CA SER A 144 19.48 23.44 4.57
C SER A 144 19.77 23.40 6.07
N LYS A 145 20.33 22.30 6.59
CA LYS A 145 20.70 22.12 8.01
C LYS A 145 22.16 22.49 8.29
N LYS A 146 22.94 22.76 7.25
CA LYS A 146 24.35 23.17 7.33
C LYS A 146 24.44 24.67 7.08
#